data_AF-A0AAE6G2L1-F1
#
_entry.id   AF-A0AAE6G2L1-F1
#
_cell.length_a   1.000
_cell.length_b   1.000
_cell.length_c   1.000
_cell.angle_alpha   90.00
_cell.angle_beta   90.00
_cell.angle_gamma   90.00
#
_symmetry.space_group_name_H-M   'P 1'
#
loop_
_entity.id
_entity.type
_entity.pdbx_description
1 polymer ?
#
loop_
_entity_poly.entity_id
_entity_poly.type
_entity_poly.pdbx_seq_one_letter_code
_entity_poly.pdbx_strand_id
1 'polypeptide(L)'
;MNRRMKAALAVVAPLLLPACSGTSDDDGDACAQVRVFARPASGDAECRSFATPCDVPQGYVECCGGFHGDCVSTGTRCVDDPLDACSPGSGAKDCPGICQ
;
A
#
# COMPACT_ATOMS: atom_id res chain seq x y z
N MET A 1 -9.46 -58.32 40.05
CA MET A 1 -9.80 -56.89 40.23
C MET A 1 -9.04 -56.09 39.19
N ASN A 2 -9.45 -56.14 37.92
CA ASN A 2 -8.58 -55.77 36.81
C ASN A 2 -9.26 -54.74 35.90
N ARG A 3 -8.50 -53.67 35.62
CA ARG A 3 -8.90 -52.31 35.30
C ARG A 3 -9.56 -52.16 33.92
N ARG A 4 -10.64 -51.38 33.89
CA ARG A 4 -11.17 -50.72 32.69
C ARG A 4 -10.16 -49.66 32.22
N MET A 5 -9.73 -49.70 30.97
CA MET A 5 -9.18 -48.51 30.31
C MET A 5 -9.88 -48.32 28.98
N LYS A 6 -10.43 -47.10 28.86
CA LYS A 6 -11.38 -46.65 27.85
C LYS A 6 -10.66 -46.47 26.51
N ALA A 7 -11.27 -46.95 25.43
CA ALA A 7 -10.90 -46.58 24.08
C ALA A 7 -11.11 -45.08 23.90
N ALA A 8 -10.03 -44.33 23.71
CA ALA A 8 -10.09 -42.95 23.29
C ALA A 8 -10.19 -42.94 21.76
N LEU A 9 -11.38 -42.66 21.23
CA LEU A 9 -11.55 -42.29 19.83
C LEU A 9 -10.81 -40.95 19.63
N ALA A 10 -9.67 -41.00 18.95
CA ALA A 10 -9.03 -39.81 18.41
C ALA A 10 -9.82 -39.35 17.19
N VAL A 11 -10.74 -38.40 17.38
CA VAL A 11 -11.35 -37.66 16.27
C VAL A 11 -10.28 -36.69 15.76
N VAL A 12 -9.59 -37.10 14.69
CA VAL A 12 -8.71 -36.21 13.92
C VAL A 12 -9.62 -35.29 13.14
N ALA A 13 -9.90 -34.11 13.70
CA ALA A 13 -10.55 -33.03 12.97
C ALA A 13 -9.56 -32.54 11.91
N PRO A 14 -9.88 -32.64 10.60
CA PRO A 14 -9.07 -31.96 9.60
C PRO A 14 -9.21 -30.47 9.86
N LEU A 15 -8.09 -29.84 10.23
CA LEU A 15 -7.94 -28.39 10.20
C LEU A 15 -8.10 -27.97 8.74
N LEU A 16 -9.35 -27.71 8.33
CA LEU A 16 -9.67 -26.95 7.15
C LEU A 16 -9.14 -25.55 7.40
N LEU A 17 -7.86 -25.34 7.07
CA LEU A 17 -7.33 -24.02 6.81
C LEU A 17 -8.29 -23.41 5.78
N PRO A 18 -9.00 -22.32 6.08
CA PRO A 18 -9.62 -21.55 5.02
C PRO A 18 -8.46 -21.10 4.15
N ALA A 19 -8.31 -21.73 2.99
CA ALA A 19 -7.60 -21.11 1.90
C ALA A 19 -8.22 -19.72 1.78
N CYS A 20 -7.41 -18.67 1.82
CA CYS A 20 -7.85 -17.32 1.46
C CYS A 20 -8.27 -17.35 -0.01
N SER A 21 -9.47 -17.84 -0.29
CA SER A 21 -10.18 -17.66 -1.53
C SER A 21 -10.75 -16.25 -1.51
N GLY A 22 -9.87 -15.27 -1.74
CA GLY A 22 -10.26 -13.97 -2.27
C GLY A 22 -10.70 -14.19 -3.71
N THR A 23 -11.94 -14.63 -3.89
CA THR A 23 -12.62 -14.57 -5.18
C THR A 23 -13.04 -13.13 -5.38
N SER A 24 -12.28 -12.41 -6.19
CA SER A 24 -12.71 -11.14 -6.76
C SER A 24 -12.91 -11.40 -8.25
N ASP A 25 -14.10 -11.90 -8.57
CA ASP A 25 -14.67 -11.75 -9.90
C ASP A 25 -14.99 -10.26 -10.07
N ASP A 26 -14.05 -9.50 -10.60
CA ASP A 26 -14.27 -8.15 -11.10
C ASP A 26 -13.38 -7.98 -12.33
N ASP A 27 -13.97 -7.73 -13.49
CA ASP A 27 -13.31 -7.27 -14.72
C ASP A 27 -12.73 -5.85 -14.50
N GLY A 28 -11.85 -5.70 -13.51
CA GLY A 28 -11.16 -4.47 -13.17
C GLY A 28 -9.68 -4.64 -13.49
N ASP A 29 -9.13 -3.70 -14.28
CA ASP A 29 -7.71 -3.62 -14.63
C ASP A 29 -6.83 -4.10 -13.47
N ALA A 30 -5.88 -5.01 -13.77
CA ALA A 30 -4.95 -5.54 -12.79
C ALA A 30 -4.03 -4.42 -12.26
N CYS A 31 -4.54 -3.66 -11.30
CA CYS A 31 -3.81 -2.59 -10.65
C CYS A 31 -2.56 -3.16 -9.98
N ALA A 32 -1.43 -2.49 -10.18
CA ALA A 32 -0.19 -2.87 -9.54
C ALA A 32 -0.41 -2.93 -8.01
N GLN A 33 -0.05 -4.06 -7.41
CA GLN A 33 -0.17 -4.29 -5.96
C GLN A 33 1.00 -3.62 -5.23
N VAL A 34 1.08 -2.30 -5.34
CA VAL A 34 2.12 -1.46 -4.75
C VAL A 34 1.48 -0.27 -4.06
N ARG A 35 1.96 0.02 -2.85
CA ARG A 35 1.52 1.18 -2.07
C ARG A 35 1.97 2.46 -2.77
N VAL A 36 1.07 3.42 -2.90
CA VAL A 36 1.35 4.73 -3.50
C VAL A 36 1.14 5.79 -2.44
N PHE A 37 2.00 6.80 -2.40
CA PHE A 37 1.75 8.01 -1.61
C PHE A 37 1.30 9.11 -2.54
N ALA A 38 0.22 9.81 -2.21
CA ALA A 38 -0.28 10.90 -3.04
C ALA A 38 -0.97 11.97 -2.19
N ARG A 39 -1.08 13.17 -2.76
CA ARG A 39 -1.84 14.29 -2.17
C ARG A 39 -2.64 15.03 -3.25
N PRO A 40 -3.62 15.88 -2.90
CA PRO A 40 -4.29 16.74 -3.87
C PRO A 40 -3.30 17.62 -4.63
N ALA A 41 -3.49 17.78 -5.93
CA ALA A 41 -2.68 18.66 -6.77
C ALA A 41 -2.73 20.13 -6.33
N SER A 42 -3.78 20.52 -5.59
CA SER A 42 -3.94 21.85 -4.97
C SER A 42 -2.96 22.13 -3.84
N GLY A 43 -2.34 21.10 -3.24
CA GLY A 43 -1.40 21.27 -2.11
C GLY A 43 -2.08 21.65 -0.79
N ASP A 44 -3.40 21.51 -0.68
CA ASP A 44 -4.17 21.80 0.54
C ASP A 44 -4.09 20.70 1.61
N ALA A 45 -3.45 19.56 1.30
CA ALA A 45 -3.23 18.47 2.23
C ALA A 45 -1.88 17.77 1.99
N GLU A 46 -1.35 17.12 3.02
CA GLU A 46 -0.11 16.33 2.95
C GLU A 46 -0.28 14.99 2.22
N CYS A 47 0.85 14.37 1.86
CA CYS A 47 0.92 13.03 1.27
C CYS A 47 0.33 11.98 2.21
N ARG A 48 -0.50 11.10 1.67
CA ARG A 48 -1.06 9.94 2.37
C ARG A 48 -0.91 8.68 1.54
N SER A 49 -0.90 7.54 2.21
CA SER A 49 -0.74 6.25 1.54
C SER A 49 -2.06 5.68 1.03
N PHE A 50 -2.02 5.12 -0.16
CA PHE A 50 -3.07 4.37 -0.84
C PHE A 50 -2.60 2.93 -1.05
N ALA A 51 -3.50 1.95 -0.96
CA ALA A 51 -3.10 0.54 -1.03
C ALA A 51 -2.63 0.16 -2.44
N THR A 52 -3.26 0.71 -3.46
CA THR A 52 -2.91 0.56 -4.87
C THR A 52 -2.99 1.91 -5.59
N PRO A 53 -2.39 2.04 -6.80
CA PRO A 53 -2.56 3.24 -7.63
C PRO A 53 -4.02 3.54 -7.99
N CYS A 54 -4.88 2.52 -7.98
CA CYS A 54 -6.29 2.65 -8.34
C CYS A 54 -7.14 3.25 -7.22
N ASP A 55 -6.64 3.26 -5.98
CA ASP A 55 -7.30 3.92 -4.86
C ASP A 55 -6.99 5.42 -4.81
N VAL A 56 -6.09 5.91 -5.68
CA VAL A 56 -5.71 7.33 -5.74
C VAL A 56 -6.83 8.13 -6.41
N PRO A 57 -7.45 9.11 -5.72
CA PRO A 57 -8.52 9.90 -6.30
C PRO A 57 -8.04 10.74 -7.49
N GLN A 58 -8.96 11.05 -8.41
CA GLN A 58 -8.67 11.99 -9.49
C GLN A 58 -8.28 13.37 -8.92
N GLY A 59 -7.32 14.03 -9.58
CA GLY A 59 -6.79 15.33 -9.15
C GLY A 59 -5.73 15.23 -8.05
N TYR A 60 -5.24 14.02 -7.73
CA TYR A 60 -4.07 13.82 -6.88
C TYR A 60 -2.79 13.70 -7.71
N VAL A 61 -1.67 14.02 -7.08
CA VAL A 61 -0.32 13.81 -7.60
C VAL A 61 0.42 12.83 -6.70
N GLU A 62 1.18 11.92 -7.28
CA GLU A 62 2.01 10.97 -6.53
C GLU A 62 3.16 11.71 -5.86
N CYS A 63 3.39 11.39 -4.60
CA CYS A 63 4.51 11.85 -3.81
C CYS A 63 5.68 10.87 -3.92
N CYS A 64 6.90 11.40 -3.94
CA CYS A 64 8.13 10.63 -4.05
C CYS A 64 9.23 11.25 -3.19
N GLY A 65 10.38 10.58 -3.12
CA GLY A 65 11.52 11.02 -2.32
C GLY A 65 11.40 10.67 -0.84
N GLY A 66 12.56 10.52 -0.19
CA GLY A 66 12.66 10.14 1.22
C GLY A 66 11.87 8.86 1.55
N PHE A 67 10.89 8.99 2.44
CA PHE A 67 10.04 7.89 2.91
C PHE A 67 9.01 7.42 1.86
N HIS A 68 8.66 8.27 0.87
CA HIS A 68 7.64 7.94 -0.12
C HIS A 68 8.16 7.01 -1.24
N GLY A 69 9.49 6.91 -1.40
CA GLY A 69 10.11 6.06 -2.42
C GLY A 69 10.16 6.71 -3.81
N ASP A 70 10.29 5.89 -4.84
CA ASP A 70 10.29 6.32 -6.25
C ASP A 70 8.88 6.41 -6.83
N CYS A 71 8.78 7.02 -8.02
CA CYS A 71 7.53 7.14 -8.74
C CYS A 71 6.97 5.79 -9.18
N VAL A 72 5.68 5.58 -8.91
CA VAL A 72 4.97 4.36 -9.30
C VAL A 72 4.47 4.48 -10.73
N SER A 73 4.02 5.67 -11.11
CA SER A 73 3.64 6.00 -12.48
C SER A 73 4.84 5.93 -13.44
N THR A 74 4.73 5.07 -14.45
CA THR A 74 5.79 4.86 -15.45
C THR A 74 6.06 6.11 -16.28
N GLY A 75 7.33 6.40 -16.55
CA GLY A 75 7.74 7.52 -17.41
C GLY A 75 7.75 8.89 -16.72
N THR A 76 7.41 8.93 -15.43
CA THR A 76 7.55 10.13 -14.59
C THR A 76 8.87 10.11 -13.83
N ARG A 77 9.33 11.27 -13.39
CA ARG A 77 10.49 11.43 -12.51
C ARG A 77 10.11 12.16 -11.24
N CYS A 78 10.81 11.84 -10.17
CA CYS A 78 10.65 12.58 -8.92
C CYS A 78 11.25 13.99 -9.06
N VAL A 79 10.42 15.01 -8.87
CA VAL A 79 10.83 16.42 -8.83
C VAL A 79 10.45 17.02 -7.49
N ASP A 80 11.22 18.02 -7.05
CA ASP A 80 10.93 18.79 -5.82
C ASP A 80 9.53 19.38 -5.89
N ASP A 81 8.80 19.30 -4.77
CA ASP A 81 7.44 19.80 -4.72
C ASP A 81 7.40 21.32 -4.54
N PRO A 82 6.92 22.11 -5.52
CA PRO A 82 6.87 23.57 -5.39
C PRO A 82 5.85 24.06 -4.35
N LEU A 83 4.95 23.18 -3.87
CA LEU A 83 3.93 23.49 -2.89
C LEU A 83 4.30 23.04 -1.48
N ASP A 84 5.43 22.36 -1.28
CA ASP A 84 5.87 22.00 0.04
C ASP A 84 6.49 23.21 0.77
N ALA A 85 6.48 23.15 2.10
CA ALA A 85 7.10 24.18 2.93
C ALA A 85 8.63 24.01 3.02
N CYS A 86 9.21 23.03 2.32
CA CYS A 86 10.57 22.58 2.49
C CYS A 86 11.49 23.35 1.55
N SER A 87 11.97 24.52 2.00
CA SER A 87 12.88 25.33 1.18
C SER A 87 14.28 24.68 1.03
N PRO A 88 14.79 24.47 -0.20
CA PRO A 88 16.04 23.75 -0.46
C PRO A 88 17.32 24.44 0.02
N GLY A 89 17.25 25.71 0.45
CA GLY A 89 18.39 26.49 0.93
C GLY A 89 18.98 26.04 2.28
N SER A 90 18.32 25.13 3.00
CA SER A 90 18.66 24.77 4.38
C SER A 90 18.96 23.28 4.59
N GLY A 91 19.48 22.60 3.56
CA GLY A 91 19.89 21.19 3.68
C GLY A 91 18.79 20.18 3.36
N ALA A 92 18.07 20.38 2.24
CA ALA A 92 17.01 19.50 1.73
C ALA A 92 17.51 18.10 1.36
N LYS A 93 17.73 17.25 2.37
CA LYS A 93 17.90 15.81 2.16
C LYS A 93 16.59 15.03 2.18
N ASP A 94 15.53 15.61 2.76
CA ASP A 94 14.28 14.90 3.07
C ASP A 94 13.00 15.65 2.60
N CYS A 95 13.11 16.64 1.71
CA CYS A 95 11.92 17.32 1.18
C CYS A 95 11.13 16.36 0.26
N PRO A 96 9.81 16.18 0.48
CA PRO A 96 9.00 15.30 -0.35
C PRO A 96 8.83 15.89 -1.76
N GLY A 97 9.13 15.09 -2.77
CA GLY A 97 8.88 15.43 -4.16
C GLY A 97 7.51 14.97 -4.64
N ILE A 98 7.22 15.28 -5.91
CA ILE A 98 6.09 14.76 -6.67
C ILE A 98 6.54 14.14 -8.00
N CYS A 99 5.76 13.19 -8.52
CA CYS A 99 6.03 12.54 -9.80
C CYS A 99 5.43 13.31 -10.96
N GLN A 100 6.27 13.69 -11.93
CA GLN A 100 5.90 14.39 -13.16
C GLN A 100 6.63 13.85 -14.39
#